data_AF-A0A0G0KRN9-F1
#
_entry.id   AF-A0A0G0KRN9-F1
#
_cell.length_a   1.000
_cell.length_b   1.000
_cell.length_c   1.000
_cell.angle_alpha   90.00
_cell.angle_beta   90.00
_cell.angle_gamma   90.00
#
_symmetry.space_group_name_H-M   'P 1'
#
loop_
_entity.id
_entity.type
_entity.pdbx_description
1 polymer ?
#
loop_
_entity_poly.entity_id
_entity_poly.type
_entity_poly.pdbx_seq_one_letter_code
_entity_poly.pdbx_strand_id
1 'polypeptide(L)'
;MNDKIELGMKCRDTITGFTGITTIQTEYRNGCLRLVLESADRNSDGEVIPACIFDIQQLEIVDSTKPSIKIVRSSIKMNAEVKDIVTGIEGVVVAISTVLGGLPEIGIQPKKLKTDGAPANPHFFTENRIQIIQDAEAKEEPKKRTGGPQSLEPTLPGDRIR
;
A
#
# COMPACT_ATOMS: atom_id res chain seq x y z
N MET A 1 17.01 17.22 0.95
CA MET A 1 15.96 16.93 1.93
C MET A 1 14.92 16.12 1.19
N ASN A 2 14.55 14.92 1.66
CA ASN A 2 13.41 14.21 1.09
C ASN A 2 12.17 14.83 1.70
N ASP A 3 11.62 15.86 1.04
CA ASP A 3 10.35 16.43 1.45
C ASP A 3 9.29 15.33 1.33
N LYS A 4 8.64 15.05 2.47
CA LYS A 4 7.65 13.99 2.55
C LYS A 4 6.42 14.42 1.76
N ILE A 5 6.09 13.65 0.72
CA ILE A 5 4.85 13.84 -0.03
C ILE A 5 3.65 13.48 0.86
N GLU A 6 2.67 14.37 0.92
CA GLU A 6 1.44 14.20 1.69
C GLU A 6 0.22 14.50 0.84
N LEU A 7 -0.94 14.00 1.28
CA LEU A 7 -2.22 14.23 0.63
C LEU A 7 -2.53 15.73 0.47
N GLY A 8 -3.08 16.07 -0.69
CA GLY A 8 -3.47 17.41 -1.08
C GLY A 8 -2.34 18.26 -1.66
N MET A 9 -1.09 17.79 -1.65
CA MET A 9 0.01 18.42 -2.37
C MET A 9 -0.11 18.18 -3.88
N LYS A 10 0.34 19.15 -4.68
CA LYS A 10 0.50 18.98 -6.12
C LYS A 10 1.82 18.29 -6.42
N CYS A 11 1.77 17.17 -7.13
CA CYS A 11 2.93 16.41 -7.53
C CYS A 11 2.96 16.19 -9.03
N ARG A 12 4.17 15.91 -9.53
CA ARG A 12 4.40 15.51 -10.91
C ARG A 12 5.10 14.16 -10.94
N ASP A 13 4.65 13.29 -11.81
CA ASP A 13 5.37 12.09 -12.20
C ASP A 13 6.60 12.47 -13.04
N THR A 14 7.78 12.05 -12.58
CA THR A 14 9.07 12.31 -13.23
C THR A 14 9.27 11.55 -14.55
N ILE A 15 8.50 10.48 -14.81
CA ILE A 15 8.63 9.66 -16.02
C ILE A 15 7.73 10.20 -17.14
N THR A 16 6.43 10.37 -16.88
CA THR A 16 5.46 10.77 -17.91
C THR A 16 5.18 12.27 -17.93
N GLY A 17 5.54 13.00 -16.88
CA GLY A 17 5.18 14.42 -16.70
C GLY A 17 3.75 14.63 -16.20
N PHE A 18 2.97 13.57 -15.95
CA PHE A 18 1.61 13.67 -15.42
C PHE A 18 1.61 14.47 -14.12
N THR A 19 0.75 15.47 -14.01
CA THR A 19 0.68 16.36 -12.85
C THR A 19 -0.72 16.33 -12.26
N GLY A 20 -0.82 16.29 -10.94
CA GLY A 20 -2.10 16.25 -10.25
C GLY A 20 -1.98 16.50 -8.75
N ILE A 21 -3.12 16.51 -8.08
CA ILE A 21 -3.21 16.58 -6.63
C ILE A 21 -3.20 15.16 -6.08
N THR A 22 -2.44 14.94 -5.02
CA THR A 22 -2.44 13.67 -4.28
C THR A 22 -3.75 13.47 -3.53
N THR A 23 -4.59 12.54 -3.99
CA THR A 23 -5.93 12.32 -3.40
C THR A 23 -6.03 11.05 -2.56
N ILE A 24 -5.19 10.05 -2.82
CA ILE A 24 -5.18 8.80 -2.04
C ILE A 24 -3.73 8.38 -1.81
N GLN A 25 -3.43 7.94 -0.60
CA GLN A 25 -2.15 7.32 -0.24
C GLN A 25 -2.44 5.90 0.22
N THR A 26 -1.90 4.91 -0.48
CA THR A 26 -2.10 3.50 -0.18
C THR A 26 -0.78 2.86 0.27
N GLU A 27 -0.79 2.28 1.46
CA GLU A 27 0.26 1.40 1.94
C GLU A 27 -0.14 -0.05 1.70
N TYR A 28 0.70 -0.80 1.00
CA TYR A 28 0.53 -2.23 0.78
C TYR A 28 1.35 -3.04 1.79
N ARG A 29 0.97 -4.30 1.98
CA ARG A 29 1.63 -5.24 2.92
C ARG A 29 3.16 -5.29 2.86
N ASN A 30 3.76 -5.09 1.69
CA ASN A 30 5.21 -5.11 1.49
C ASN A 30 5.90 -3.78 1.79
N GLY A 31 5.19 -2.80 2.37
CA GLY A 31 5.70 -1.44 2.60
C GLY A 31 5.76 -0.58 1.34
N CYS A 32 5.19 -1.04 0.22
CA CYS A 32 5.05 -0.23 -0.99
C CYS A 32 4.01 0.87 -0.73
N LEU A 33 4.44 2.12 -0.92
CA LEU A 33 3.60 3.31 -0.82
C LEU A 33 3.30 3.83 -2.21
N ARG A 34 2.01 3.90 -2.53
CA ARG A 34 1.50 4.46 -3.78
C ARG A 34 0.61 5.65 -3.51
N LEU A 35 0.66 6.59 -4.43
CA LEU A 35 -0.15 7.80 -4.40
C LEU A 35 -1.02 7.85 -5.66
N VAL A 36 -2.27 8.22 -5.48
CA VAL A 36 -3.18 8.54 -6.58
C VAL A 36 -3.10 10.03 -6.85
N LEU A 37 -2.82 10.38 -8.10
CA LEU A 37 -2.86 11.75 -8.58
C LEU A 37 -4.11 11.97 -9.43
N GLU A 38 -4.89 12.98 -9.06
CA GLU A 38 -6.00 13.48 -9.85
C GLU A 38 -5.62 14.79 -10.53
N SER A 39 -5.75 14.83 -11.86
CA SER A 39 -5.51 16.05 -12.63
C SER A 39 -6.64 17.06 -12.38
N ALA A 40 -6.27 18.33 -12.18
CA ALA A 40 -7.23 19.42 -12.19
C ALA A 40 -7.62 19.85 -13.62
N ASP A 41 -6.82 19.47 -14.61
CA ASP A 41 -7.00 19.81 -16.01
C ASP A 41 -7.89 18.79 -16.74
N ARG A 42 -8.44 19.22 -17.88
CA ARG A 42 -9.22 18.40 -18.82
C ARG A 42 -8.39 18.10 -20.06
N ASN A 43 -8.72 17.03 -20.78
CA ASN A 43 -8.09 16.74 -22.07
C ASN A 43 -8.54 17.76 -23.15
N SER A 44 -7.98 17.65 -24.36
CA SER A 44 -8.32 18.53 -25.50
C SER A 44 -9.80 18.50 -25.87
N ASP A 45 -10.49 17.41 -25.56
CA ASP A 45 -11.91 17.21 -25.84
C ASP A 45 -12.81 17.72 -24.69
N GLY A 46 -12.20 18.31 -23.65
CA GLY A 46 -12.90 18.84 -22.48
C GLY A 46 -13.35 17.78 -21.48
N GLU A 47 -12.87 16.54 -21.59
CA GLU A 47 -13.18 15.45 -20.67
C GLU A 47 -12.26 15.45 -19.45
N VAL A 48 -12.74 14.86 -18.35
CA VAL A 48 -11.94 14.70 -17.13
C VAL A 48 -10.84 13.68 -17.38
N ILE A 49 -9.60 14.06 -17.06
CA ILE A 49 -8.46 13.15 -17.15
C ILE A 49 -8.55 12.13 -15.99
N PRO A 50 -8.54 10.82 -16.25
CA PRO A 50 -8.62 9.81 -15.20
C PRO A 50 -7.47 9.90 -14.20
N ALA A 51 -7.79 9.61 -12.93
CA ALA A 51 -6.78 9.49 -11.88
C ALA A 51 -5.75 8.40 -12.22
N CYS A 52 -4.49 8.65 -11.86
CA CYS A 52 -3.38 7.73 -12.10
C CYS A 52 -2.67 7.37 -10.80
N ILE A 53 -2.14 6.15 -10.72
CA ILE A 53 -1.47 5.62 -9.53
C ILE A 53 0.04 5.57 -9.79
N PHE A 54 0.82 6.13 -8.87
CA PHE A 54 2.28 6.19 -8.97
C PHE A 54 2.94 5.70 -7.68
N ASP A 55 4.11 5.09 -7.80
CA ASP A 55 4.97 4.80 -6.65
C ASP A 55 5.56 6.12 -6.12
N ILE A 56 5.71 6.25 -4.80
CA ILE A 56 6.16 7.52 -4.19
C ILE A 56 7.52 8.01 -4.71
N GLN A 57 8.42 7.09 -5.07
CA GLN A 57 9.77 7.39 -5.57
C GLN A 57 9.77 8.02 -6.96
N GLN A 58 8.67 7.86 -7.71
CA GLN A 58 8.51 8.38 -9.06
C GLN A 58 7.95 9.82 -9.06
N LEU A 59 7.49 10.31 -7.91
CA LEU A 59 6.87 11.62 -7.77
C LEU A 59 7.83 12.68 -7.24
N GLU A 60 7.65 13.90 -7.72
CA GLU A 60 8.24 15.11 -7.16
C GLU A 60 7.17 16.13 -6.77
N ILE A 61 7.44 16.93 -5.75
CA ILE A 61 6.54 17.99 -5.27
C ILE A 61 6.66 19.20 -6.20
N VAL A 62 5.53 19.65 -6.74
CA VAL A 62 5.41 20.88 -7.54
C VAL A 62 4.89 22.03 -6.67
N ASP A 63 3.92 21.74 -5.81
CA ASP A 63 3.38 22.68 -4.82
C ASP A 63 3.09 21.95 -3.51
N SER A 64 3.73 22.41 -2.43
CA SER A 64 3.58 21.86 -1.09
C SER A 64 2.36 22.39 -0.34
N THR A 65 1.58 23.29 -0.95
CA THR A 65 0.33 23.80 -0.39
C THR A 65 -0.64 22.63 -0.25
N LYS A 66 -1.12 22.41 0.97
CA LYS A 66 -2.07 21.33 1.28
C LYS A 66 -3.22 21.88 2.13
N PRO A 67 -4.43 21.32 2.00
CA PRO A 67 -5.55 21.68 2.85
C PRO A 67 -5.31 21.22 4.30
N SER A 68 -5.87 21.96 5.26
CA SER A 68 -5.87 21.57 6.66
C SER A 68 -6.93 20.49 6.91
N ILE A 69 -6.56 19.23 6.68
CA ILE A 69 -7.44 18.07 6.87
C ILE A 69 -6.95 17.21 8.02
N LYS A 70 -7.88 16.78 8.87
CA LYS A 70 -7.59 15.81 9.93
C LYS A 70 -7.58 14.40 9.35
N ILE A 71 -6.38 13.87 9.15
CA ILE A 71 -6.20 12.48 8.73
C ILE A 71 -6.43 11.54 9.91
N VAL A 72 -7.35 10.59 9.75
CA VAL A 72 -7.60 9.50 10.69
C VAL A 72 -6.88 8.26 10.19
N ARG A 73 -5.97 7.73 11.01
CA ARG A 73 -5.29 6.46 10.70
C ARG A 73 -6.16 5.29 11.12
N SER A 74 -6.05 4.21 10.36
CA SER A 74 -6.77 2.98 10.70
C SER A 74 -6.23 2.33 11.97
N SER A 75 -7.13 1.73 12.74
CA SER A 75 -6.79 0.86 13.86
C SER A 75 -6.56 -0.60 13.43
N ILE A 76 -7.01 -0.95 12.22
CA ILE A 76 -6.92 -2.30 11.66
C ILE A 76 -5.50 -2.56 11.18
N LYS A 77 -4.91 -3.68 11.59
CA LYS A 77 -3.56 -4.08 11.19
C LYS A 77 -3.56 -4.76 9.83
N MET A 78 -2.46 -4.57 9.10
CA MET A 78 -2.16 -5.37 7.91
C MET A 78 -2.14 -6.86 8.26
N ASN A 79 -2.58 -7.72 7.35
CA ASN A 79 -2.74 -9.17 7.54
C ASN A 79 -3.84 -9.63 8.50
N ALA A 80 -4.61 -8.72 9.10
CA ALA A 80 -5.80 -9.14 9.85
C ALA A 80 -6.81 -9.81 8.91
N GLU A 81 -7.53 -10.81 9.42
CA GLU A 81 -8.68 -11.38 8.75
C GLU A 81 -9.92 -10.58 9.09
N VAL A 82 -10.63 -10.14 8.07
CA VAL A 82 -11.71 -9.18 8.21
C VAL A 82 -12.89 -9.53 7.30
N LYS A 83 -14.04 -8.93 7.61
CA LYS A 83 -15.28 -9.02 6.85
C LYS A 83 -15.89 -7.63 6.64
N ASP A 84 -16.28 -7.31 5.42
CA ASP A 84 -17.19 -6.18 5.19
C ASP A 84 -18.62 -6.60 5.59
N ILE A 85 -19.20 -5.91 6.58
CA ILE A 85 -20.49 -6.29 7.17
C ILE A 85 -21.68 -6.09 6.22
N VAL A 86 -21.52 -5.30 5.16
CA VAL A 86 -22.60 -4.96 4.22
C VAL A 86 -22.65 -5.96 3.06
N THR A 87 -21.52 -6.26 2.44
CA THR A 87 -21.43 -7.18 1.29
C THR A 87 -21.17 -8.62 1.72
N GLY A 88 -20.67 -8.83 2.93
CA GLY A 88 -20.27 -10.15 3.45
C GLY A 88 -18.94 -10.67 2.89
N ILE A 89 -18.18 -9.85 2.14
CA ILE A 89 -16.87 -10.24 1.62
C ILE A 89 -15.89 -10.44 2.78
N GLU A 90 -15.29 -11.63 2.84
CA GLU A 90 -14.29 -12.03 3.82
C GLU A 90 -12.93 -12.18 3.16
N GLY A 91 -11.88 -11.75 3.84
CA GLY A 91 -10.52 -11.80 3.31
C GLY A 91 -9.47 -11.32 4.28
N VAL A 92 -8.29 -11.04 3.72
CA VAL A 92 -7.13 -10.56 4.47
C VAL A 92 -6.86 -9.10 4.09
N VAL A 93 -6.54 -8.26 5.07
CA VAL A 93 -6.12 -6.87 4.83
C VAL A 93 -4.76 -6.87 4.12
N VAL A 94 -4.72 -6.39 2.87
CA VAL A 94 -3.52 -6.31 2.03
C VAL A 94 -3.07 -4.88 1.73
N ALA A 95 -3.97 -3.91 1.94
CA ALA A 95 -3.69 -2.50 1.75
C ALA A 95 -4.49 -1.66 2.73
N ILE A 96 -3.91 -0.54 3.16
CA ILE A 96 -4.60 0.50 3.92
C ILE A 96 -4.40 1.80 3.14
N SER A 97 -5.50 2.38 2.68
CA SER A 97 -5.53 3.63 1.96
C SER A 97 -6.02 4.75 2.87
N THR A 98 -5.42 5.92 2.77
CA THR A 98 -5.98 7.16 3.32
C THR A 98 -6.42 8.01 2.15
N VAL A 99 -7.70 8.37 2.11
CA VAL A 99 -8.23 9.30 1.10
C VAL A 99 -8.11 10.75 1.59
N LEU A 100 -8.14 11.72 0.67
CA LEU A 100 -8.03 13.15 0.99
C LEU A 100 -9.08 13.62 1.99
N GLY A 101 -10.26 12.97 2.05
CA GLY A 101 -11.28 13.21 3.08
C GLY A 101 -10.89 12.79 4.50
N GLY A 102 -9.71 12.19 4.68
CA GLY A 102 -9.14 11.80 5.97
C GLY A 102 -9.63 10.47 6.53
N LEU A 103 -10.51 9.75 5.81
CA LEU A 103 -11.00 8.44 6.22
C LEU A 103 -10.11 7.31 5.68
N PRO A 104 -9.83 6.27 6.48
CA PRO A 104 -9.14 5.09 6.02
C PRO A 104 -10.07 4.16 5.22
N GLU A 105 -9.54 3.63 4.12
CA GLU A 105 -10.12 2.53 3.37
C GLU A 105 -9.24 1.29 3.49
N ILE A 106 -9.88 0.14 3.66
CA ILE A 106 -9.25 -1.14 3.91
C ILE A 106 -9.38 -1.98 2.65
N GLY A 107 -8.23 -2.30 2.05
CA GLY A 107 -8.12 -3.21 0.92
C GLY A 107 -8.16 -4.66 1.38
N ILE A 108 -9.28 -5.34 1.13
CA ILE A 108 -9.51 -6.73 1.48
C ILE A 108 -9.23 -7.60 0.25
N GLN A 109 -8.29 -8.53 0.38
CA GLN A 109 -8.05 -9.60 -0.60
C GLN A 109 -8.92 -10.81 -0.24
N PRO A 110 -9.92 -11.18 -1.05
CA PRO A 110 -10.71 -12.37 -0.79
C PRO A 110 -9.83 -13.63 -0.81
N LYS A 111 -10.11 -14.57 0.12
CA LYS A 111 -9.41 -15.87 0.19
C LYS A 111 -9.82 -16.84 -0.91
N LYS A 112 -11.03 -16.68 -1.45
CA LYS A 112 -11.53 -17.51 -2.54
C LYS A 112 -10.86 -17.08 -3.86
N LEU A 113 -10.35 -18.06 -4.59
CA LEU A 113 -9.87 -17.86 -5.95
C LEU A 113 -11.06 -17.71 -6.90
N LYS A 114 -10.81 -17.08 -8.05
CA LYS A 114 -11.71 -17.07 -9.20
C LYS A 114 -11.81 -18.48 -9.79
N THR A 115 -12.76 -18.71 -10.70
CA THR A 115 -13.00 -20.02 -11.34
C THR A 115 -11.82 -20.52 -12.17
N ASP A 116 -10.95 -19.62 -12.62
CA ASP A 116 -9.71 -19.91 -13.35
C ASP A 116 -8.51 -20.21 -12.42
N GLY A 117 -8.72 -20.20 -11.10
CA GLY A 117 -7.67 -20.38 -10.10
C GLY A 117 -6.84 -19.11 -9.83
N ALA A 118 -7.13 -17.99 -10.47
CA ALA A 118 -6.45 -16.72 -10.19
C ALA A 118 -6.95 -16.11 -8.87
N PRO A 119 -6.11 -15.35 -8.15
CA PRO A 119 -6.57 -14.55 -7.01
C PRO A 119 -7.69 -13.59 -7.41
N ALA A 120 -8.67 -13.42 -6.53
CA ALA A 120 -9.65 -12.34 -6.65
C ALA A 120 -8.94 -10.97 -6.62
N ASN A 121 -9.55 -9.92 -7.19
CA ASN A 121 -8.99 -8.58 -7.01
C ASN A 121 -9.29 -8.10 -5.58
N PRO A 122 -8.43 -7.27 -4.97
CA PRO A 122 -8.75 -6.66 -3.71
C PRO A 122 -9.91 -5.66 -3.86
N HIS A 123 -10.73 -5.55 -2.81
CA HIS A 123 -11.83 -4.59 -2.72
C HIS A 123 -11.56 -3.61 -1.58
N PHE A 124 -11.83 -2.33 -1.80
CA PHE A 124 -11.62 -1.29 -0.79
C PHE A 124 -12.95 -0.91 -0.15
N PHE A 125 -12.97 -0.86 1.18
CA PHE A 125 -14.13 -0.45 1.98
C PHE A 125 -13.70 0.49 3.10
N THR A 126 -14.60 1.37 3.52
CA THR A 126 -14.35 2.25 4.66
C THR A 126 -14.25 1.45 5.97
N GLU A 127 -13.33 1.84 6.87
CA GLU A 127 -13.07 1.09 8.12
C GLU A 127 -14.32 0.85 8.99
N ASN A 128 -15.28 1.78 9.01
CA ASN A 128 -16.53 1.65 9.78
C ASN A 128 -17.42 0.48 9.32
N ARG A 129 -17.16 -0.12 8.16
CA ARG A 129 -17.88 -1.30 7.66
C ARG A 129 -17.12 -2.61 7.92
N ILE A 130 -15.93 -2.53 8.50
CA ILE A 130 -15.06 -3.69 8.66
C ILE A 130 -15.22 -4.31 10.04
N GLN A 131 -15.53 -5.59 10.07
CA GLN A 131 -15.49 -6.43 11.26
C GLN A 131 -14.20 -7.26 11.24
N ILE A 132 -13.43 -7.19 12.33
CA ILE A 132 -12.24 -8.04 12.51
C ILE A 132 -12.72 -9.44 12.92
N ILE A 133 -12.33 -10.45 12.15
CA ILE A 133 -12.54 -11.87 12.45
C ILE A 133 -11.35 -12.38 13.28
N GLN A 134 -10.13 -12.10 12.83
CA GLN A 134 -8.90 -12.48 13.47
C GLN A 134 -7.89 -11.34 13.34
N ASP A 135 -7.36 -10.85 14.47
CA ASP A 135 -6.32 -9.82 14.44
C ASP A 135 -5.00 -10.41 13.90
N ALA A 136 -4.17 -9.54 13.32
CA ALA A 136 -2.84 -9.94 12.89
C ALA A 136 -1.97 -10.24 14.13
N GLU A 137 -1.62 -11.51 14.31
CA GLU A 137 -0.58 -11.87 15.26
C GLU A 137 0.75 -11.29 14.80
N ALA A 138 1.47 -10.66 15.72
CA ALA A 138 2.86 -10.28 15.50
C ALA A 138 3.69 -11.56 15.39
N LYS A 139 3.80 -12.12 14.18
CA LYS A 139 4.76 -13.17 13.91
C LYS A 139 6.13 -12.51 13.87
N GLU A 140 6.98 -12.81 14.86
CA GLU A 140 8.40 -12.53 14.74
C GLU A 140 8.88 -13.15 13.42
N GLU A 141 9.42 -12.33 12.52
CA GLU A 141 10.02 -12.88 11.32
C GLU A 141 11.17 -13.79 11.75
N PRO A 142 11.16 -15.09 11.40
CA PRO A 142 12.33 -15.92 11.64
C PRO A 142 13.47 -15.26 10.90
N LYS A 143 14.54 -14.88 11.60
CA LYS A 143 15.74 -14.27 11.01
C LYS A 143 16.23 -15.18 9.88
N LYS A 144 15.83 -14.87 8.64
CA LYS A 144 16.26 -15.64 7.48
C LYS A 144 17.75 -15.39 7.33
N ARG A 145 18.54 -16.46 7.25
CA ARG A 145 19.92 -16.38 6.80
C ARG A 145 19.89 -15.69 5.44
N THR A 146 20.53 -14.52 5.34
CA THR A 146 20.71 -13.85 4.06
C THR A 146 21.55 -14.77 3.17
N GLY A 147 21.16 -14.95 1.91
CA GLY A 147 21.83 -15.84 0.96
C GLY A 147 23.22 -15.38 0.51
N GLY A 148 23.88 -14.52 1.29
CA GLY A 148 25.24 -14.10 1.04
C GLY A 148 26.23 -15.25 1.30
N PRO A 149 27.43 -15.21 0.70
CA PRO A 149 28.48 -16.19 0.96
C PRO A 149 28.74 -16.22 2.46
N GLN A 150 28.46 -17.35 3.09
CA GLN A 150 28.87 -17.53 4.46
C GLN A 150 30.38 -17.66 4.45
N SER A 151 31.05 -16.84 5.25
CA SER A 151 32.38 -17.16 5.73
C SER A 151 32.25 -18.49 6.49
N LEU A 152 32.43 -19.60 5.77
CA LEU A 152 32.81 -20.86 6.36
C LEU A 152 34.04 -20.51 7.19
N GLU A 153 33.92 -20.53 8.52
CA GLU A 153 35.12 -20.59 9.34
C GLU A 153 35.94 -21.76 8.80
N PRO A 154 37.23 -21.55 8.50
CA PRO A 154 38.06 -22.61 7.96
C PRO A 154 38.03 -23.75 8.97
N THR A 155 37.44 -24.87 8.56
CA THR A 155 37.56 -26.11 9.31
C THR A 155 39.05 -26.40 9.43
N LEU A 156 39.56 -26.39 10.67
CA LEU A 156 40.95 -26.72 10.92
C LEU A 156 41.20 -28.14 10.35
N PRO A 157 42.27 -28.34 9.57
CA PRO A 157 42.61 -29.65 9.03
C PRO A 157 43.04 -30.54 10.20
N GLY A 158 42.10 -31.30 10.75
CA GLY A 158 42.34 -32.18 11.90
C GLY A 158 41.23 -33.19 12.19
N ASP A 159 39.96 -32.87 11.92
CA ASP A 159 38.83 -33.72 12.32
C ASP A 159 38.41 -34.75 11.26
N ARG A 160 39.39 -35.44 10.68
CA ARG A 160 39.14 -36.79 10.12
C ARG A 160 40.29 -37.71 10.49
N ILE A 161 39.88 -38.84 11.09
CA ILE A 161 40.56 -40.13 11.30
C ILE A 161 40.84 -40.41 12.79
N ARG A 162 39.84 -40.95 13.50
CA ARG A 162 39.71 -42.39 13.82
C ARG A 162 38.34 -42.71 14.38
#